data_AF-A0A7M1B948-F1
#
_entry.id   AF-A0A7M1B948-F1
#
_cell.length_a   1.000
_cell.length_b   1.000
_cell.length_c   1.000
_cell.angle_alpha   90.00
_cell.angle_beta   90.00
_cell.angle_gamma   90.00
#
_symmetry.space_group_name_H-M   'P 1'
#
loop_
_entity.id
_entity.type
_entity.pdbx_description
1 polymer ?
#
loop_
_entity_poly.entity_id
_entity_poly.type
_entity_poly.pdbx_seq_one_letter_code
_entity_poly.pdbx_strand_id
1 'polypeptide(L)' 'MQIDDLFNILHNSIESQNNGKKISLKDMANELGISMRTYQDWKLGRAKPQAAAVVMKMLGKLDDDEIIRAVRKINKLEE' A
#
# COMPACT_ATOMS: atom_id res chain seq x y z
N MET A 1 11.14 -8.28 7.67
CA MET A 1 10.26 -7.86 6.56
C MET A 1 10.95 -6.73 5.83
N GLN A 2 11.31 -6.93 4.57
CA GLN A 2 11.76 -5.87 3.68
C GLN A 2 10.54 -5.08 3.18
N ILE A 3 10.74 -3.90 2.58
CA ILE A 3 9.62 -3.01 2.23
C ILE A 3 8.83 -3.53 1.02
N ASP A 4 9.48 -4.31 0.17
CA ASP A 4 8.92 -5.06 -0.94
C ASP A 4 8.01 -6.21 -0.47
N ASP A 5 8.31 -6.85 0.66
CA ASP A 5 7.38 -7.80 1.30
C ASP A 5 6.05 -7.10 1.63
N LEU A 6 6.11 -5.89 2.20
CA LEU A 6 4.94 -5.08 2.52
C LEU A 6 4.13 -4.76 1.25
N PHE A 7 4.78 -4.33 0.16
CA PHE A 7 4.10 -4.06 -1.10
C PHE A 7 3.41 -5.31 -1.66
N ASN A 8 4.05 -6.46 -1.57
CA ASN A 8 3.48 -7.71 -2.03
C ASN A 8 2.28 -8.15 -1.17
N ILE A 9 2.36 -8.01 0.15
CA ILE A 9 1.22 -8.27 1.05
C ILE A 9 0.04 -7.38 0.68
N LEU A 10 0.24 -6.06 0.60
CA LEU A 10 -0.84 -5.11 0.30
C LEU A 10 -1.46 -5.35 -1.07
N HIS A 11 -0.64 -5.58 -2.11
CA HIS A 11 -1.14 -5.91 -3.45
C HIS A 11 -2.04 -7.16 -3.41
N ASN A 12 -1.56 -8.24 -2.79
CA ASN A 12 -2.30 -9.50 -2.72
C ASN A 12 -3.59 -9.36 -1.89
N SER A 13 -3.58 -8.54 -0.83
CA SER A 13 -4.77 -8.24 -0.05
C SER A 13 -5.84 -7.51 -0.87
N ILE A 14 -5.44 -6.56 -1.73
CA ILE A 14 -6.37 -5.86 -2.62
C ILE A 14 -6.95 -6.83 -3.66
N GLU A 15 -6.13 -7.70 -4.26
CA GLU A 15 -6.62 -8.74 -5.17
C GLU A 15 -7.58 -9.72 -4.47
N SER A 16 -7.27 -10.12 -3.23
CA SER A 16 -8.14 -10.98 -2.42
C SER A 16 -9.47 -10.31 -2.12
N GLN A 17 -9.48 -9.01 -1.84
CA GLN A 17 -10.71 -8.22 -1.65
C GLN A 17 -11.53 -8.13 -2.95
N ASN A 18 -10.87 -8.14 -4.11
CA ASN A 18 -11.52 -8.15 -5.42
C ASN A 18 -11.91 -9.57 -5.89
N ASN A 19 -12.37 -10.42 -4.97
CA ASN A 19 -12.74 -11.82 -5.23
C ASN A 19 -11.60 -12.65 -5.88
N GLY A 20 -10.34 -12.32 -5.56
CA GLY A 20 -9.16 -12.98 -6.13
C GLY A 20 -8.89 -12.64 -7.60
N LYS A 21 -9.59 -11.65 -8.18
CA LYS A 21 -9.30 -11.17 -9.53
C LYS A 21 -7.96 -10.44 -9.52
N LYS A 22 -7.05 -10.88 -10.40
CA LYS A 22 -5.76 -10.21 -10.58
C LYS A 22 -5.94 -8.78 -11.05
N ILE A 23 -5.14 -7.87 -10.51
CA ILE A 23 -5.13 -6.47 -10.91
C ILE A 23 -3.77 -6.18 -11.57
N SER A 24 -3.79 -5.56 -12.73
CA SER A 24 -2.53 -5.26 -13.42
C SER A 24 -1.73 -4.23 -12.62
N LEU A 25 -0.39 -4.28 -12.72
CA LEU A 25 0.47 -3.25 -12.11
C LEU A 25 0.13 -1.85 -12.64
N LYS A 26 -0.35 -1.76 -13.88
CA LYS A 26 -0.78 -0.50 -14.50
C LYS A 26 -2.03 0.05 -13.82
N ASP A 27 -3.03 -0.79 -13.58
CA ASP A 27 -4.28 -0.36 -12.97
C ASP A 27 -4.07 0.07 -11.52
N MET A 28 -3.31 -0.71 -10.74
CA MET A 28 -2.89 -0.33 -9.38
C MET A 28 -2.12 1.00 -9.34
N ALA A 29 -1.20 1.19 -10.29
CA ALA A 29 -0.43 2.44 -10.36
C ALA A 29 -1.34 3.64 -10.68
N ASN A 30 -2.29 3.46 -11.60
CA ASN A 30 -3.27 4.49 -11.95
C ASN A 30 -4.17 4.85 -10.75
N GLU A 31 -4.65 3.86 -10.00
CA GLU A 31 -5.47 4.07 -8.79
C GLU A 31 -4.72 4.85 -7.70
N LEU A 32 -3.40 4.66 -7.62
CA LEU A 32 -2.52 5.34 -6.65
C LEU A 32 -1.90 6.64 -7.19
N GLY A 33 -2.26 7.08 -8.40
CA GLY A 33 -1.74 8.33 -8.99
C GLY A 33 -0.23 8.31 -9.29
N ILE A 34 0.38 7.14 -9.47
CA ILE A 34 1.82 6.99 -9.75
C ILE A 34 2.08 6.32 -11.09
N SER A 35 3.32 6.41 -11.59
CA SER A 35 3.70 5.71 -12.82
C SER A 35 3.76 4.19 -12.59
N MET A 36 3.43 3.39 -13.63
CA MET A 36 3.58 1.93 -13.60
C MET A 36 5.01 1.50 -13.24
N ARG A 37 6.03 2.25 -13.70
CA ARG A 37 7.43 1.99 -13.39
C ARG A 37 7.72 2.16 -11.90
N THR A 38 7.21 3.23 -11.30
CA THR A 38 7.32 3.48 -9.85
C THR A 38 6.73 2.32 -9.05
N TYR A 39 5.52 1.88 -9.41
CA TYR A 39 4.86 0.75 -8.76
C TYR A 39 5.68 -0.55 -8.89
N GLN A 40 6.18 -0.83 -10.10
CA GLN A 40 6.99 -2.01 -10.37
C GLN A 40 8.31 -1.99 -9.60
N ASP A 41 9.01 -0.85 -9.54
CA ASP A 41 10.28 -0.72 -8.82
C ASP A 41 10.10 -0.90 -7.30
N TRP A 42 8.96 -0.47 -6.74
CA TRP A 42 8.61 -0.73 -5.34
C TRP A 42 8.29 -2.21 -5.09
N LYS A 43 7.49 -2.84 -5.95
CA LYS A 43 7.14 -4.26 -5.83
C LYS A 43 8.36 -5.19 -5.95
N LEU A 44 9.34 -4.81 -6.78
CA LEU A 44 10.60 -5.55 -6.97
C LEU A 44 11.70 -5.15 -5.98
N GLY A 45 11.45 -4.21 -5.06
CA GLY A 45 12.43 -3.76 -4.07
C GLY A 45 13.60 -2.94 -4.64
N ARG A 46 13.53 -2.51 -5.91
CA ARG A 46 14.56 -1.70 -6.59
C ARG A 46 14.59 -0.27 -6.09
N ALA A 47 13.44 0.25 -5.67
CA ALA A 47 13.30 1.51 -4.97
C ALA A 47 12.45 1.31 -3.72
N LYS A 48 12.76 2.04 -2.65
CA LYS A 48 12.08 1.89 -1.36
C LYS A 48 11.36 3.20 -1.00
N PRO A 49 10.04 3.17 -0.74
CA PRO A 49 9.35 4.33 -0.19
C PRO A 49 9.81 4.53 1.26
N GLN A 50 10.71 5.49 1.45
CA GLN A 50 11.49 5.68 2.68
C GLN A 50 10.63 5.77 3.95
N ALA A 51 9.46 6.40 3.85
CA ALA A 51 8.55 6.56 4.99
C ALA A 51 7.61 5.36 5.23
N ALA A 52 7.40 4.46 4.27
CA ALA A 52 6.32 3.45 4.36
C ALA A 52 6.52 2.49 5.54
N ALA A 53 7.76 2.05 5.81
CA ALA A 53 8.04 1.19 6.96
C ALA A 53 7.79 1.89 8.30
N VAL A 54 8.03 3.21 8.38
CA VAL A 54 7.77 3.99 9.59
C VAL A 54 6.28 4.18 9.79
N VAL A 55 5.53 4.53 8.74
CA VAL A 55 4.07 4.66 8.77
C VAL A 55 3.41 3.34 9.20
N MET A 56 3.81 2.20 8.65
CA MET A 56 3.28 0.89 9.06
C MET A 56 3.57 0.57 10.53
N LYS A 57 4.77 0.91 11.03
CA LYS A 57 5.12 0.72 12.44
C LYS A 57 4.30 1.63 13.36
N MET A 58 3.96 2.84 12.91
CA MET A 58 3.09 3.75 13.67
C MET A 58 1.65 3.25 13.68
N LEU A 59 1.12 2.79 12.54
CA LEU A 59 -0.21 2.19 12.47
C LEU A 59 -0.32 0.95 13.36
N GLY A 60 0.68 0.06 13.34
CA GLY A 60 0.69 -1.15 14.18
C GLY A 60 0.86 -0.90 15.69
N LYS A 61 0.99 0.35 16.14
CA LYS A 61 0.97 0.72 17.57
C LYS A 61 -0.41 1.14 18.06
N LEU A 62 -1.35 1.36 17.14
CA LEU A 62 -2.71 1.76 17.45
C LEU A 62 -3.58 0.53 17.71
N ASP A 63 -4.62 0.70 18.51
CA ASP A 63 -5.68 -0.29 18.63
C ASP A 63 -6.48 -0.40 17.32
N ASP A 64 -7.16 -1.53 17.10
CA ASP A 64 -7.86 -1.83 15.83
C ASP A 64 -8.78 -0.69 15.35
N ASP A 65 -9.58 -0.12 16.27
CA ASP A 65 -10.48 1.00 15.96
C ASP A 65 -9.72 2.28 15.57
N GLU A 66 -8.58 2.53 16.21
CA GLU A 66 -7.74 3.69 15.93
C GLU A 66 -7.01 3.56 14.59
N ILE A 67 -6.62 2.33 14.20
CA ILE A 67 -6.08 2.07 12.85
C ILE A 67 -7.10 2.51 11.80
N ILE A 68 -8.36 2.08 11.92
CA ILE A 68 -9.42 2.42 10.98
C ILE A 68 -9.64 3.94 10.96
N ARG A 69 -9.76 4.57 12.13
CA ARG A 69 -9.95 6.03 12.24
C ARG A 69 -8.81 6.81 11.57
N ALA A 70 -7.56 6.43 11.83
CA ALA A 70 -6.38 7.08 11.27
C ALA A 70 -6.33 6.97 9.74
N VAL A 71 -6.50 5.75 9.19
CA VAL A 71 -6.49 5.52 7.74
C VAL A 71 -7.59 6.31 7.04
N ARG A 72 -8.82 6.31 7.59
CA ARG A 72 -9.93 7.08 6.99
C ARG A 72 -9.71 8.58 7.04
N LYS A 73 -9.05 9.09 8.09
CA LYS A 73 -8.68 10.50 8.19
C LYS A 73 -7.62 10.87 7.15
N ILE A 74 -6.61 10.02 6.95
CA ILE A 74 -5.54 10.23 5.94
C ILE A 74 -6.15 10.30 4.53
N ASN A 75 -6.99 9.34 4.17
CA ASN A 75 -7.60 9.30 2.83
C ASN A 75 -8.46 10.53 2.49
N LYS A 76 -8.98 11.24 3.51
CA LYS A 76 -9.74 12.48 3.33
C LYS A 76 -8.88 13.73 3.18
N LEU A 77 -7.57 13.64 3.39
CA LEU A 77 -6.65 14.78 3.17
C LEU A 77 -6.27 14.92 1.70
N GLU A 78 -6.52 13.89 0.90
CA GLU A 78 -6.21 13.83 -0.54
C GLU A 78 -7.43 14.17 -1.43
N GLU A 79 -8.61 14.39 -0.82
CA GLU A 79 -9.82 14.98 -1.42
C GLU A 79 -9.84 16.50 -1.22
#